data_AF-A0A314ZKR9-F1
#
_entry.id   AF-A0A314ZKR9-F1
#
_cell.length_a   1.000
_cell.length_b   1.000
_cell.length_c   1.000
_cell.angle_alpha   90.00
_cell.angle_beta   90.00
_cell.angle_gamma   90.00
#
_symmetry.space_group_name_H-M   'P 1'
#
loop_
_entity.id
_entity.type
_entity.pdbx_description
1 polymer ?
#
loop_
_entity_poly.entity_id
_entity_poly.type
_entity_poly.pdbx_seq_one_letter_code
_entity_poly.pdbx_strand_id
1 'polypeptide(L)' 'MEYVRKHGEGNWNAVQRNSGLNRCGKSCRLRWANHLRPNLKKGAFSPEEERLILELHAKYGNKWARMASQLPGRTDNE' A
#
# COMPACT_ATOMS: atom_id res chain seq x y z
N MET A 1 -8.50 8.49 7.62
CA MET A 1 -8.58 9.20 6.32
C MET A 1 -8.42 10.69 6.52
N GLU A 2 -9.30 11.33 7.31
CA GLU A 2 -9.33 12.78 7.51
C GLU A 2 -8.00 13.37 8.00
N TYR A 3 -7.40 12.77 9.03
CA TYR A 3 -6.11 13.24 9.56
C TYR A 3 -4.99 13.22 8.50
N VAL A 4 -4.85 12.13 7.75
CA VAL A 4 -3.82 11.98 6.71
C VAL A 4 -4.07 12.95 5.55
N ARG A 5 -5.33 13.17 5.18
CA ARG A 5 -5.69 14.17 4.16
C ARG A 5 -5.36 15.60 4.60
N LYS A 6 -5.49 15.92 5.90
CA LYS A 6 -5.23 17.24 6.47
C LYS A 6 -3.75 17.49 6.77
N HIS A 7 -2.98 16.46 7.12
CA HIS A 7 -1.61 16.60 7.65
C HIS A 7 -0.55 15.86 6.83
N GLY A 8 -0.94 15.25 5.71
CA GLY A 8 -0.05 14.48 4.85
C GLY A 8 0.18 13.05 5.34
N GLU A 9 0.86 12.27 4.50
CA GLU A 9 1.27 10.90 4.82
C GLU A 9 2.51 10.91 5.72
N GLY A 10 2.48 10.12 6.81
CA GLY A 10 3.61 10.02 7.73
C GLY A 10 3.24 10.27 9.18
N ASN A 11 4.24 10.13 10.06
CA ASN A 11 4.09 10.23 11.52
C ASN A 11 2.86 9.47 12.06
N TRP A 12 2.79 8.17 11.77
CA TRP A 12 1.63 7.32 12.10
C TRP A 12 1.31 7.24 13.59
N ASN A 13 2.28 7.52 14.46
CA ASN A 13 2.07 7.66 15.90
C ASN A 13 1.24 8.92 16.22
N ALA A 14 1.45 10.03 15.51
CA ALA A 14 0.58 11.20 15.61
C ALA A 14 -0.80 10.93 15.02
N VAL A 15 -0.89 10.14 13.94
CA VAL A 15 -2.19 9.69 13.39
C VAL A 15 -2.98 8.94 14.46
N GLN A 16 -2.39 7.96 15.13
CA GLN A 16 -3.03 7.26 16.26
C GLN A 16 -3.54 8.27 17.30
N ARG A 17 -2.65 9.10 17.85
CA ARG A 17 -2.96 9.97 19.00
C ARG A 17 -4.08 10.95 18.70
N ASN A 18 -4.12 11.48 17.48
CA ASN A 18 -5.04 12.56 17.11
C ASN A 18 -6.31 12.06 16.39
N SER A 19 -6.43 10.76 16.09
CA SER A 19 -7.63 10.20 15.44
C SER A 19 -8.56 9.47 16.39
N GLY A 20 -8.21 9.36 17.67
CA GLY A 20 -8.99 8.59 18.66
C GLY A 20 -9.01 7.08 18.38
N LEU A 21 -8.19 6.59 17.44
CA LEU A 21 -8.13 5.17 17.09
C LEU A 21 -7.33 4.41 18.14
N ASN A 22 -7.91 3.34 18.68
CA ASN A 22 -7.19 2.39 19.53
C ASN A 22 -6.36 1.41 18.69
N ARG A 23 -5.44 1.94 17.88
CA ARG A 23 -4.56 1.20 16.95
C ARG A 23 -3.17 1.77 17.00
N CYS A 24 -2.14 0.93 16.94
CA CYS A 24 -0.76 1.41 16.89
C CYS A 24 -0.43 2.05 15.52
N GLY A 25 0.54 2.96 15.50
CA GLY A 25 0.97 3.62 14.26
C GLY A 25 1.36 2.65 13.13
N LYS A 26 1.94 1.48 13.45
CA LYS A 26 2.23 0.44 12.45
C LYS A 26 0.97 -0.07 11.75
N SER A 27 -0.11 -0.30 12.51
CA SER A 27 -1.41 -0.71 11.95
C SER A 27 -2.03 0.39 11.10
N CYS A 28 -1.95 1.65 11.54
CA CYS A 28 -2.41 2.80 10.76
C CYS A 28 -1.68 2.91 9.41
N ARG A 29 -0.35 2.73 9.41
CA ARG A 29 0.46 2.72 8.18
C ARG A 29 0.05 1.62 7.23
N LEU A 30 -0.07 0.39 7.71
CA LEU A 30 -0.42 -0.76 6.87
C LEU A 30 -1.81 -0.59 6.25
N ARG A 31 -2.78 -0.15 7.07
CA ARG A 31 -4.14 0.13 6.59
C ARG A 31 -4.15 1.22 5.54
N TRP A 32 -3.34 2.27 5.72
CA TRP A 32 -3.19 3.32 4.72
C TRP A 32 -2.62 2.77 3.41
N ALA A 33 -1.43 2.19 3.48
CA ALA A 33 -0.68 1.70 2.32
C ALA A 33 -1.47 0.70 1.47
N ASN A 34 -2.20 -0.23 2.11
CA ASN A 34 -2.86 -1.34 1.41
C ASN A 34 -4.32 -1.08 1.03
N HIS A 35 -5.00 -0.12 1.66
CA HIS A 35 -6.45 -0.01 1.49
C HIS A 35 -7.02 1.40 1.36
N LEU A 36 -6.31 2.42 1.88
CA LEU A 36 -6.87 3.78 1.97
C LEU A 36 -6.14 4.80 1.12
N ARG A 37 -4.90 4.52 0.69
CA ARG A 37 -4.15 5.42 -0.18
C ARG A 37 -4.94 5.67 -1.48
N PRO A 38 -5.07 6.93 -1.92
CA PRO A 38 -5.67 7.24 -3.22
C PRO A 38 -4.93 6.49 -4.35
N ASN A 39 -5.66 6.13 -5.40
CA ASN A 39 -5.13 5.42 -6.58
C ASN A 39 -4.75 3.95 -6.37
N LEU A 40 -5.14 3.33 -5.25
CA LEU A 40 -5.07 1.87 -5.12
C LEU A 40 -6.15 1.22 -5.99
N LYS A 41 -5.71 0.32 -6.88
CA LYS A 41 -6.60 -0.59 -7.60
C LYS A 41 -7.13 -1.64 -6.62
N LYS A 42 -8.40 -2.00 -6.80
CA LYS A 42 -9.08 -3.05 -6.03
C LYS A 42 -9.65 -4.08 -6.97
N GLY A 43 -9.56 -5.35 -6.60
CA GLY A 43 -10.07 -6.47 -7.40
C GLY A 43 -8.94 -7.28 -8.04
N ALA A 44 -9.33 -8.26 -8.86
CA ALA A 44 -8.40 -9.19 -9.50
C ALA A 44 -7.33 -8.46 -10.35
N PHE A 45 -6.18 -9.10 -10.53
CA PHE A 45 -5.18 -8.64 -11.49
C PHE A 45 -5.73 -8.78 -12.91
N SER A 46 -5.43 -7.79 -13.74
CA SER A 46 -5.64 -7.91 -15.19
C SER A 46 -4.61 -8.88 -15.78
N PRO A 47 -4.91 -9.54 -16.92
CA PRO A 47 -3.96 -10.44 -17.57
C PRO A 47 -2.59 -9.79 -17.86
N GLU A 48 -2.58 -8.48 -18.15
CA GLU A 48 -1.36 -7.71 -18.35
C GLU A 48 -0.56 -7.54 -17.05
N GLU A 49 -1.24 -7.27 -15.93
CA GLU A 49 -0.61 -7.21 -14.61
C GLU A 49 -0.05 -8.57 -14.20
N GLU A 50 -0.79 -9.67 -14.42
CA GLU A 50 -0.33 -11.03 -14.12
C GLU A 50 0.93 -11.38 -14.91
N ARG A 51 0.95 -11.09 -16.21
CA ARG A 51 2.13 -11.30 -17.05
C ARG A 51 3.32 -10.50 -16.54
N LEU A 52 3.12 -9.23 -16.22
CA LEU A 52 4.19 -8.38 -15.68
C LEU A 52 4.70 -8.90 -14.33
N ILE A 53 3.81 -9.38 -13.45
CA ILE A 53 4.20 -9.99 -12.17
C ILE A 53 5.11 -11.19 -12.40
N LEU A 54 4.77 -12.07 -13.33
CA LEU A 54 5.59 -13.24 -13.67
C LEU A 54 6.97 -12.84 -14.21
N GLU A 55 7.02 -11.87 -15.13
CA GLU A 55 8.28 -11.35 -15.68
C GLU A 55 9.17 -10.70 -14.61
N LEU A 56 8.57 -9.91 -13.73
CA LEU A 56 9.27 -9.27 -12.62
C LEU A 56 9.74 -10.28 -11.57
N HIS A 57 8.94 -11.30 -11.28
CA HIS A 57 9.30 -12.38 -10.35
C HIS A 57 10.47 -13.20 -10.90
N ALA A 58 10.44 -13.56 -12.18
CA ALA A 58 11.56 -14.23 -12.84
C ALA A 58 12.86 -13.40 -12.77
N LYS A 59 12.74 -12.07 -12.85
CA LYS A 59 13.89 -11.15 -12.82
C LYS A 59 14.43 -10.86 -11.42
N TYR A 60 13.56 -10.74 -10.42
CA TYR A 60 13.92 -10.23 -9.09
C TYR A 60 13.71 -11.23 -7.95
N GLY A 61 13.05 -12.36 -8.20
CA GLY A 61 12.60 -13.31 -7.18
C GLY A 61 11.54 -12.70 -6.27
N ASN A 62 11.52 -13.11 -5.00
CA ASN A 62 10.53 -12.70 -3.99
C ASN A 62 10.71 -11.26 -3.46
N LYS A 63 11.14 -10.32 -4.31
CA LYS A 63 11.35 -8.91 -3.95
C LYS A 63 10.09 -8.09 -4.20
N TRP A 64 8.98 -8.45 -3.56
CA TRP A 64 7.65 -7.88 -3.78
C TRP A 64 7.59 -6.36 -3.68
N ALA A 65 8.24 -5.75 -2.69
CA ALA A 65 8.32 -4.29 -2.57
C ALA A 65 8.95 -3.60 -3.80
N ARG A 66 9.91 -4.27 -4.48
CA ARG A 66 10.53 -3.78 -5.72
C ARG A 66 9.66 -4.05 -6.94
N MET A 67 8.86 -5.11 -6.92
CA MET A 67 7.94 -5.44 -8.02
C MET A 67 6.73 -4.48 -7.99
N ALA A 68 6.19 -4.21 -6.80
CA ALA A 68 5.06 -3.30 -6.61
C ALA A 68 5.35 -1.86 -7.10
N SER A 69 6.60 -1.41 -7.08
CA SER A 69 6.96 -0.10 -7.66
C SER A 69 6.82 -0.04 -9.18
N GLN A 70 6.69 -1.18 -9.85
CA GLN A 70 6.44 -1.29 -11.30
C GLN A 70 4.98 -1.65 -11.63
N LEU A 71 4.11 -1.79 -10.63
CA LEU A 71 2.68 -2.09 -10.79
C LEU A 71 1.85 -0.91 -10.25
N PRO A 72 1.55 0.10 -11.08
CA PRO A 72 0.84 1.30 -10.63
C PRO A 72 -0.50 0.97 -9.98
N GLY A 73 -0.66 1.39 -8.73
CA GLY A 73 -1.89 1.18 -7.95
C GLY A 73 -2.00 -0.18 -7.27
N ARG A 74 -1.01 -1.08 -7.41
CA ARG A 74 -0.92 -2.34 -6.66
C ARG A 74 0.07 -2.21 -5.51
N THR A 75 -0.07 -3.05 -4.49
CA THR A 75 0.88 -3.10 -3.38
C THR A 75 1.63 -4.42 -3.31
N ASP A 76 2.64 -4.48 -2.47
CA ASP A 76 3.45 -5.66 -2.19
C ASP A 76 2.71 -6.73 -1.34
N ASN A 77 1.48 -6.44 -0.90
CA ASN A 77 0.68 -7.33 -0.05
C ASN A 77 -0.55 -7.93 -0.75
N GLU A 78 -0.76 -7.64 -2.04
CA GLU A 78 -1.76 -8.32 -2.88
C GLU A 78 -1.13 -9.52 -3.58
#